data_AF-A0A2L2Z7E2-F1
#
_entry.id   AF-A0A2L2Z7E2-F1
#
_cell.length_a   1.000
_cell.length_b   1.000
_cell.length_c   1.000
_cell.angle_alpha   90.00
_cell.angle_beta   90.00
_cell.angle_gamma   90.00
#
_symmetry.space_group_name_H-M   'P 1'
#
loop_
_entity.id
_entity.type
_entity.pdbx_description
1 polymer ?
#
loop_
_entity_poly.entity_id
_entity_poly.type
_entity_poly.pdbx_seq_one_letter_code
_entity_poly.pdbx_strand_id
1 'polypeptide(L)' 'LAHRKTINFYVYCETLRRLRRSIKNKRQRLLKEGVVLLHDNARPHVSRVTHMELAKFKREILD' A
#
# COMPACT_ATOMS: atom_id res chain seq x y z
N LEU A 1 -11.13 -7.30 9.42
CA LEU A 1 -10.60 -7.25 10.80
C LEU A 1 -11.78 -7.43 11.75
N ALA A 2 -11.58 -8.04 12.93
CA ALA A 2 -12.63 -8.07 13.95
C ALA A 2 -12.98 -6.64 14.42
N HIS A 3 -14.16 -6.46 15.01
CA HIS A 3 -14.63 -5.15 15.49
C HIS A 3 -13.62 -4.54 16.50
N ARG A 4 -13.34 -3.22 16.36
CA ARG A 4 -12.36 -2.43 17.16
C ARG A 4 -10.87 -2.79 17.00
N LYS A 5 -10.46 -3.52 15.96
CA LYS A 5 -9.02 -3.68 15.66
C LYS A 5 -8.46 -2.47 14.91
N THR A 6 -7.45 -1.84 15.49
CA THR A 6 -6.65 -0.77 14.86
C THR A 6 -5.72 -1.34 13.79
N ILE A 7 -5.57 -0.62 12.68
CA ILE A 7 -4.58 -0.95 11.66
C ILE A 7 -3.20 -0.56 12.21
N ASN A 8 -2.33 -1.56 12.38
CA ASN A 8 -0.91 -1.34 12.60
C ASN A 8 -0.15 -1.47 11.27
N PHE A 9 1.17 -1.25 11.29
CA PHE A 9 1.97 -1.32 10.07
C PHE A 9 1.96 -2.73 9.43
N TYR A 10 1.88 -3.81 10.21
CA TYR A 10 1.82 -5.18 9.67
C TYR A 10 0.57 -5.40 8.82
N VAL A 11 -0.60 -5.03 9.36
CA VAL A 11 -1.89 -5.16 8.68
C VAL A 11 -1.96 -4.26 7.45
N TYR A 12 -1.42 -3.05 7.54
CA TYR A 12 -1.34 -2.14 6.41
C TYR A 12 -0.45 -2.71 5.29
N CYS A 13 0.74 -3.21 5.61
CA CYS A 13 1.63 -3.87 4.66
C CYS A 13 0.98 -5.09 3.98
N GLU A 14 0.24 -5.90 4.72
CA GLU A 14 -0.53 -7.00 4.14
C GLU A 14 -1.59 -6.50 3.16
N THR A 15 -2.28 -5.42 3.52
CA THR A 15 -3.29 -4.78 2.67
C THR A 15 -2.66 -4.26 1.37
N LEU A 16 -1.48 -3.61 1.44
CA LEU A 16 -0.72 -3.21 0.25
C LEU A 16 -0.33 -4.42 -0.63
N ARG A 17 0.14 -5.53 -0.05
CA ARG A 17 0.45 -6.73 -0.84
C ARG A 17 -0.77 -7.28 -1.57
N ARG A 18 -1.94 -7.30 -0.91
CA ARG A 18 -3.22 -7.70 -1.51
C ARG A 18 -3.63 -6.72 -2.62
N LEU A 19 -3.53 -5.42 -2.37
CA LEU A 19 -3.80 -4.37 -3.36
C LEU A 19 -2.94 -4.56 -4.61
N ARG A 20 -1.63 -4.77 -4.46
CA ARG A 20 -0.72 -5.03 -5.59
C ARG A 20 -1.18 -6.22 -6.42
N ARG A 21 -1.57 -7.33 -5.78
CA ARG A 21 -2.10 -8.53 -6.49
C ARG A 21 -3.39 -8.19 -7.23
N SER A 22 -4.30 -7.44 -6.62
CA SER A 22 -5.54 -7.02 -7.27
C SER A 22 -5.29 -6.11 -8.48
N ILE A 23 -4.35 -5.16 -8.38
CA ILE A 23 -3.95 -4.33 -9.52
C ILE A 23 -3.33 -5.21 -10.61
N LYS A 24 -2.45 -6.16 -10.26
CA LYS A 24 -1.90 -7.10 -11.25
C LYS A 24 -3.00 -7.85 -12.00
N ASN A 25 -3.98 -8.39 -11.29
CA ASN A 25 -5.00 -9.24 -11.89
C ASN A 25 -6.06 -8.45 -12.68
N LYS A 26 -6.44 -7.25 -12.20
CA LYS A 26 -7.55 -6.48 -12.77
C LYS A 26 -7.11 -5.33 -13.66
N ARG A 27 -5.90 -4.81 -13.45
CA ARG A 27 -5.38 -3.58 -14.07
C ARG A 27 -3.87 -3.65 -14.29
N GLN A 28 -3.38 -4.74 -14.88
CA GLN A 28 -1.93 -5.00 -15.03
C GLN A 28 -1.14 -3.83 -15.65
N ARG A 29 -1.78 -3.07 -16.54
CA ARG A 29 -1.22 -1.90 -17.23
C ARG A 29 -0.73 -0.84 -16.23
N LEU A 30 -1.46 -0.63 -15.13
CA LEU A 30 -1.06 0.33 -14.09
C LEU A 30 0.25 -0.04 -13.40
N LEU A 31 0.59 -1.32 -13.27
CA LEU A 31 1.90 -1.71 -12.71
C LEU A 31 3.07 -1.48 -13.67
N LYS A 32 2.80 -1.30 -14.96
CA LYS A 32 3.81 -0.94 -15.96
C LYS A 32 4.00 0.57 -16.04
N GLU A 33 2.89 1.31 -16.01
CA GLU A 33 2.86 2.78 -16.15
C GLU A 33 3.19 3.52 -14.84
N GLY A 34 3.00 2.88 -13.69
CA GLY A 34 3.16 3.50 -12.38
C GLY A 34 1.82 3.70 -11.68
N VAL A 35 1.86 3.69 -10.34
CA VAL A 35 0.67 3.89 -9.50
C VAL A 35 0.98 4.97 -8.48
N VAL A 36 0.17 6.03 -8.49
CA VAL A 36 0.11 7.01 -7.43
C VAL A 36 -0.83 6.48 -6.35
N LEU A 37 -0.32 6.31 -5.13
CA LEU A 37 -1.11 5.91 -3.97
C LEU A 37 -1.33 7.13 -3.08
N LEU A 38 -2.58 7.59 -2.97
CA LEU A 38 -2.97 8.65 -2.05
C LEU A 38 -3.43 8.04 -0.72
N HIS A 39 -2.78 8.39 0.38
CA HIS A 39 -3.16 7.99 1.74
C HIS A 39 -2.86 9.10 2.74
N ASP A 40 -3.42 9.02 3.94
CA ASP A 40 -3.09 9.92 5.05
C ASP A 40 -1.79 9.52 5.76
N ASN A 41 -1.15 10.46 6.46
CA ASN A 41 0.12 10.28 7.18
C ASN A 41 -0.04 9.59 8.55
N ALA A 42 -1.01 8.68 8.70
CA ALA A 42 -1.17 7.93 9.94
C ALA A 42 0.11 7.15 10.27
N ARG A 43 0.45 7.02 11.57
CA ARG A 43 1.64 6.29 12.04
C ARG A 43 1.92 4.94 11.35
N PRO A 44 0.94 4.04 11.11
CA PRO A 44 1.20 2.80 10.39
C PRO A 44 1.54 3.00 8.91
N HIS A 45 1.14 4.10 8.28
CA HIS A 45 1.33 4.40 6.86
C HIS A 45 2.74 4.95 6.58
N VAL A 46 3.29 5.74 7.51
CA VAL A 46 4.64 6.34 7.39
C VAL A 46 5.75 5.52 8.06
N SER A 47 5.46 4.28 8.46
CA SER A 47 6.50 3.42 9.06
C SER A 47 7.55 3.01 8.02
N ARG A 48 8.80 2.79 8.44
CA ARG A 48 9.88 2.31 7.55
C ARG A 48 9.49 1.05 6.79
N VAL A 49 8.82 0.11 7.46
CA VAL A 49 8.35 -1.14 6.85
C VAL A 49 7.31 -0.88 5.77
N THR A 50 6.41 0.08 6.01
CA THR A 50 5.40 0.49 5.04
C THR A 50 6.04 1.16 3.82
N HIS A 51 6.98 2.07 4.01
CA HIS A 51 7.72 2.69 2.90
C HIS A 51 8.43 1.64 2.02
N MET A 52 9.02 0.59 2.62
CA MET A 52 9.61 -0.51 1.87
C MET A 52 8.59 -1.30 1.05
N GLU A 53 7.34 -1.45 1.51
CA GLU A 53 6.27 -2.06 0.72
C GLU A 53 5.75 -1.12 -0.38
N LEU A 54 5.57 0.17 -0.08
CA LEU A 54 5.16 1.19 -1.06
C LEU A 54 6.17 1.33 -2.20
N ALA A 55 7.47 1.24 -1.92
CA ALA A 55 8.53 1.28 -2.93
C ALA A 55 8.35 0.22 -4.04
N LYS A 56 7.65 -0.88 -3.75
CA LYS A 56 7.40 -1.92 -4.74
C LYS A 56 6.47 -1.42 -5.85
N PHE A 57 5.60 -0.45 -5.62
CA PHE A 57 4.53 0.00 -6.53
C PHE A 57 4.98 0.83 -7.75
N LYS A 58 6.28 0.90 -8.07
CA LYS A 58 6.82 1.74 -9.15
C LYS A 58 6.36 3.22 -9.03
N ARG A 59 6.64 3.77 -7.84
CA ARG A 59 6.82 5.17 -7.40
C ARG A 59 5.90 6.26 -8.00
N GLU A 60 5.04 6.83 -7.15
CA GLU A 60 5.12 8.15 -6.51
C GLU A 60 4.25 8.09 -5.25
N ILE A 61 4.82 8.41 -4.07
CA ILE A 61 4.05 8.59 -2.83
C ILE A 61 3.79 10.09 -2.73
N LEU A 62 2.51 10.48 -2.72
CA LEU A 62 2.10 11.85 -2.43
C LEU A 62 1.72 11.90 -0.94
N ASP A 63 2.64 12.44 -0.14
CA ASP A 63 2.45 12.72 1.29
C ASP A 63 1.83 14.10 1.52
#